data_AF-E2AL11-F1
#
_entry.id   AF-E2AL11-F1
#
_cell.length_a   1.000
_cell.length_b   1.000
_cell.length_c   1.000
_cell.angle_alpha   90.00
_cell.angle_beta   90.00
_cell.angle_gamma   90.00
#
_symmetry.space_group_name_H-M   'P 1'
#
loop_
_entity.id
_entity.type
_entity.pdbx_description
1 polymer ?
#
loop_
_entity_poly.entity_id
_entity_poly.type
_entity_poly.pdbx_seq_one_letter_code
_entity_poly.pdbx_strand_id
1 'polypeptide(L)' 'HFCRTCANACDNLIPIFEDEGVEHDLPSKILKYLPIHVCIISKSDTLPLKLCHHCAGTLLAWHELSEGCLSAEKKL' A
#
# COMPACT_ATOMS: atom_id res chain seq x y z
N HIS A 1 -7.52 -15.57 -4.24
CA HIS A 1 -8.05 -14.42 -3.46
C HIS A 1 -7.88 -13.13 -4.28
N PHE A 2 -8.47 -11.99 -3.90
CA PHE A 2 -8.36 -10.74 -4.68
C PHE A 2 -7.44 -9.72 -4.02
N CYS A 3 -6.65 -9.00 -4.81
CA CYS A 3 -5.83 -7.87 -4.36
C CYS A 3 -6.70 -6.65 -4.05
N ARG A 4 -6.43 -5.97 -2.92
CA ARG A 4 -7.17 -4.78 -2.48
C ARG A 4 -7.08 -3.60 -3.46
N THR A 5 -5.96 -3.43 -4.16
CA THR A 5 -5.72 -2.25 -5.02
C THR A 5 -6.17 -2.48 -6.45
N CYS A 6 -5.84 -3.62 -7.05
CA CYS A 6 -6.11 -3.88 -8.47
C CYS A 6 -7.29 -4.82 -8.71
N ALA A 7 -7.91 -5.38 -7.67
CA ALA A 7 -9.00 -6.36 -7.74
C ALA A 7 -8.69 -7.63 -8.57
N ASN A 8 -7.44 -7.85 -9.00
CA ASN A 8 -7.05 -9.07 -9.70
C ASN A 8 -7.00 -10.24 -8.73
N ALA A 9 -7.40 -11.41 -9.24
CA ALA A 9 -7.18 -12.67 -8.55
C ALA A 9 -5.67 -12.95 -8.48
N CYS A 10 -5.19 -13.25 -7.29
CA CYS A 10 -3.80 -13.57 -7.03
C CYS A 10 -3.71 -14.56 -5.86
N ASP A 11 -2.76 -15.49 -5.96
CA ASP A 11 -2.49 -16.49 -4.93
C ASP A 11 -1.40 -16.01 -3.97
N ASN A 12 -0.46 -15.18 -4.46
CA ASN A 12 0.62 -14.60 -3.67
C ASN A 12 0.21 -13.20 -3.18
N LEU A 13 -0.56 -13.19 -2.10
CA LEU A 13 -1.04 -11.96 -1.47
C LEU A 13 -0.36 -11.73 -0.12
N ILE A 14 0.17 -10.53 0.04
CA ILE A 14 0.77 -10.01 1.26
C ILE A 14 -0.35 -9.45 2.16
N PRO A 15 -0.46 -9.88 3.43
CA PRO A 15 -1.39 -9.28 4.37
C PRO A 15 -1.00 -7.83 4.69
N ILE A 16 -1.98 -6.93 4.75
CA ILE A 16 -1.74 -5.48 4.95
C ILE A 16 -1.34 -5.17 6.41
N PHE A 17 -1.93 -5.91 7.36
CA PHE A 17 -1.81 -5.62 8.80
C PHE A 17 -0.97 -6.65 9.56
N GLU A 18 -0.30 -7.56 8.85
CA GLU A 18 0.49 -8.64 9.42
C GLU A 18 1.80 -8.77 8.63
N ASP A 19 2.81 -9.37 9.27
CA ASP A 19 4.10 -9.74 8.68
C ASP A 19 4.72 -8.63 7.81
N GLU A 20 5.05 -8.95 6.56
CA GLU A 20 5.64 -8.07 5.55
C GLU A 20 4.86 -6.75 5.39
N GLY A 21 3.53 -6.76 5.59
CA GLY A 21 2.73 -5.54 5.47
C GLY A 21 2.99 -4.52 6.59
N VAL A 22 3.29 -5.00 7.80
CA VAL A 22 3.66 -4.16 8.94
C VAL A 22 5.11 -3.72 8.81
N GLU A 23 6.02 -4.63 8.42
CA GLU A 23 7.44 -4.30 8.21
C GLU A 23 7.62 -3.19 7.18
N HIS A 24 6.82 -3.20 6.11
CA HIS A 24 6.85 -2.20 5.06
C HIS A 24 5.92 -1.00 5.30
N ASP A 25 5.24 -0.91 6.45
CA ASP A 25 4.28 0.15 6.77
C ASP A 25 3.28 0.39 5.62
N LEU A 26 2.81 -0.70 5.01
CA LEU A 26 1.87 -0.67 3.89
C LEU A 26 0.58 0.11 4.25
N PRO A 27 -0.03 -0.04 5.44
CA PRO A 27 -1.24 0.70 5.79
C PRO A 27 -1.10 2.21 5.62
N SER A 28 -0.03 2.79 6.18
CA SER A 28 0.18 4.24 6.14
C SER A 28 0.49 4.74 4.73
N LYS A 29 1.26 3.97 3.95
CA LYS A 29 1.61 4.33 2.57
C LYS A 29 0.39 4.26 1.65
N ILE A 30 -0.49 3.27 1.84
CA ILE A 30 -1.75 3.18 1.10
C ILE A 30 -2.60 4.41 1.39
N LEU A 31 -2.79 4.75 2.68
CA LEU A 31 -3.58 5.92 3.08
C LEU A 31 -3.00 7.24 2.55
N LYS A 32 -1.67 7.35 2.45
CA LYS A 32 -0.98 8.54 1.97
C LYS A 32 -1.08 8.75 0.46
N TYR A 33 -0.94 7.68 -0.33
CA TYR A 33 -0.75 7.81 -1.78
C TYR A 33 -1.90 7.30 -2.63
N LEU A 34 -2.72 6.38 -2.15
CA LEU A 34 -3.84 5.87 -2.91
C LEU A 34 -5.08 6.73 -2.61
N PRO A 35 -5.67 7.39 -3.61
CA PRO A 35 -6.87 8.21 -3.42
C PRO A 35 -8.08 7.28 -3.29
N ILE A 36 -8.31 6.73 -2.10
CA ILE A 36 -9.49 5.89 -1.87
C ILE A 36 -10.14 6.24 -0.54
N HIS A 37 -10.95 7.30 -0.57
CA HIS A 37 -11.98 7.56 0.45
C HIS A 37 -13.02 6.42 0.59
N VAL A 38 -13.01 5.43 -0.32
CA VAL A 38 -13.87 4.21 -0.30
C VAL A 38 -13.23 3.04 0.48
N CYS A 39 -11.94 3.12 0.83
CA CYS A 39 -11.18 2.06 1.48
C CYS A 39 -10.50 2.63 2.72
N ILE A 40 -11.27 3.02 3.74
CA ILE A 40 -10.70 3.17 5.08
C ILE A 40 -10.20 1.78 5.47
N ILE A 41 -8.90 1.53 5.29
CA ILE A 41 -8.32 0.24 5.66
C ILE A 41 -8.29 0.21 7.18
N SER A 42 -9.32 -0.38 7.74
CA SER A 42 -9.44 -0.72 9.14
C SER A 42 -9.23 -2.21 9.29
N LYS A 43 -8.74 -2.67 10.45
CA LYS A 43 -8.73 -4.10 10.79
C LYS A 43 -10.14 -4.72 10.79
N SER A 44 -11.18 -3.89 10.85
CA SER A 44 -12.60 -4.26 10.81
C SER A 44 -13.26 -4.09 9.44
N ASP A 45 -12.49 -3.89 8.38
CA ASP A 45 -13.01 -3.74 7.01
C ASP A 45 -13.52 -5.08 6.43
N THR A 46 -14.58 -5.02 5.64
CA THR A 46 -15.17 -6.19 4.96
C THR A 46 -14.53 -6.49 3.61
N LEU A 47 -13.72 -5.57 3.10
CA LEU A 47 -12.99 -5.71 1.85
C LEU A 47 -11.66 -6.48 2.05
N PRO A 48 -11.03 -6.97 0.96
CA PRO A 48 -9.79 -7.74 1.05
C PRO A 48 -8.70 -6.99 1.84
N LEU A 49 -8.13 -7.63 2.85
CA LEU A 49 -7.06 -7.08 3.69
C LEU A 49 -5.66 -7.49 3.19
N LYS A 50 -5.52 -7.78 1.89
CA LYS A 50 -4.27 -8.25 1.29
C LYS A 50 -3.97 -7.58 -0.05
N LEU A 51 -2.69 -7.41 -0.36
CA LEU A 51 -2.18 -6.87 -1.63
C LEU A 51 -1.41 -7.94 -2.39
N CYS A 52 -1.40 -7.89 -3.72
CA CYS A 52 -0.41 -8.65 -4.48
C CYS A 52 0.95 -7.95 -4.42
N HIS A 53 2.04 -8.72 -4.58
CA HIS A 53 3.41 -8.19 -4.59
C HIS A 53 3.62 -7.06 -5.61
N HIS A 54 2.95 -7.13 -6.76
CA HIS A 54 3.06 -6.07 -7.77
C HIS A 54 2.52 -4.73 -7.27
N CYS A 55 1.35 -4.71 -6.64
CA CYS A 55 0.78 -3.49 -6.07
C CYS A 55 1.59 -2.99 -4.88
N ALA A 56 2.05 -3.88 -4.00
CA ALA A 56 2.89 -3.52 -2.87
C ALA A 56 4.23 -2.91 -3.34
N GLY A 57 4.93 -3.56 -4.27
CA GLY A 57 6.20 -3.07 -4.81
C GLY A 57 6.07 -1.72 -5.50
N THR A 58 5.01 -1.54 -6.31
CA THR A 58 4.73 -0.25 -6.96
C THR A 58 4.48 0.86 -5.94
N LEU A 59 3.72 0.57 -4.87
CA LEU A 59 3.45 1.53 -3.80
C LEU A 59 4.72 1.93 -3.05
N LEU A 60 5.60 0.97 -2.75
CA LEU A 60 6.86 1.23 -2.07
C LEU A 60 7.80 2.09 -2.93
N ALA A 61 7.97 1.75 -4.20
CA ALA A 61 8.77 2.54 -5.13
C ALA A 61 8.23 3.97 -5.28
N TRP A 62 6.90 4.12 -5.34
CA TRP A 62 6.26 5.44 -5.39
C TRP A 62 6.51 6.26 -4.13
N HIS A 63 6.44 5.65 -2.96
CA HIS A 63 6.75 6.31 -1.68
C HIS A 63 8.18 6.83 -1.66
N GLU A 64 9.16 6.00 -2.01
CA GLU A 64 10.58 6.37 -2.03
C GLU A 64 10.84 7.53 -3.00
N LEU A 65 10.27 7.47 -4.21
CA LEU A 65 10.38 8.55 -5.19
C LEU A 65 9.77 9.86 -4.66
N SER A 66 8.58 9.79 -4.07
CA SER A 66 7.89 10.95 -3.51
C SER A 66 8.66 11.60 -2.36
N GLU A 67 9.18 10.82 -1.41
CA GLU A 67 10.00 11.34 -0.32
C GLU A 67 11.33 11.92 -0.83
N GLY A 68 11.92 11.29 -1.85
CA GLY A 68 13.12 11.80 -2.52
C GLY A 68 12.89 13.19 -3.12
N CYS A 69 11.78 13.40 -3.82
CA CYS A 69 11.39 14.71 -4.37
C CYS A 69 11.20 15.76 -3.27
N LEU A 70 10.46 15.43 -2.19
CA LEU A 70 10.24 16.36 -1.07
C LEU A 70 11.53 16.69 -0.32
N SER A 71 12.46 15.73 -0.20
CA SER A 71 13.77 15.96 0.39
C SER A 71 14.63 16.87 -0.50
N ALA A 72 14.56 16.70 -1.82
CA ALA A 72 15.27 17.54 -2.78
C ALA A 72 14.75 18.99 -2.76
N GLU A 73 13.43 19.18 -2.72
CA GLU A 73 12.80 20.50 -2.63
C GLU A 73 13.28 21.28 -1.39
N LYS A 74 13.41 20.62 -0.24
CA LYS A 74 13.91 21.25 1.00
C LYS A 74 15.37 21.71 0.93
N LYS A 75 16.14 21.24 -0.05
CA LYS A 75 17.56 21.60 -0.25
C LYS A 75 17.76 22.72 -1.28
N LEU A 76 16.70 23.10 -2.00
CA LEU A 76 16.66 24.22 -2.94
C LEU A 76 16.21 25.50 -2.22
#